data_AF-A0A9W8AY04-F1
#
_entry.id   AF-A0A9W8AY04-F1
#
_cell.length_a   1.000
_cell.length_b   1.000
_cell.length_c   1.000
_cell.angle_alpha   90.00
_cell.angle_beta   90.00
_cell.angle_gamma   90.00
#
_symmetry.space_group_name_H-M   'P 1'
#
loop_
_entity.id
_entity.type
_entity.pdbx_description
1 polymer ?
#
loop_
_entity_poly.entity_id
_entity_poly.type
_entity_poly.pdbx_seq_one_letter_code
_entity_poly.pdbx_strand_id
1 'polypeptide(L)'
;MAPPRTNDLAALVRQTYDTAKESGALLFTPTSLHVQEAKGIAFEVRLVQALLQKPKAPKAPTAKDTEAPRTNPFLPPDPALFVMEYGNENLVLNKYCVSPYHLLIVTKEYEPQGALLLPSEFQTACWVFEQMPQKYLLFYNAGPLS
;
A
#
# COMPACT_ATOMS: atom_id res chain seq x y z
N MET A 1 6.14 29.28 -17.31
CA MET A 1 4.78 29.16 -16.75
C MET A 1 4.80 27.91 -15.86
N ALA A 2 4.71 28.06 -14.55
CA ALA A 2 4.73 26.91 -13.64
C ALA A 2 3.44 26.09 -13.84
N PRO A 3 3.47 24.75 -13.76
CA PRO A 3 2.27 23.95 -13.87
C PRO A 3 1.27 24.35 -12.76
N PRO A 4 -0.05 24.25 -13.03
CA PRO A 4 -1.07 24.61 -12.06
C PRO A 4 -0.87 23.78 -10.77
N ARG A 5 -1.12 24.39 -9.60
CA ARG A 5 -1.13 23.70 -8.31
C ARG A 5 -2.33 22.74 -8.28
N THR A 6 -2.19 21.58 -8.90
CA THR A 6 -3.19 20.51 -8.90
C THR A 6 -3.05 19.70 -7.62
N ASN A 7 -4.12 19.71 -6.83
CA ASN A 7 -4.50 18.79 -5.75
C ASN A 7 -3.49 18.53 -4.62
N ASP A 8 -3.87 18.97 -3.41
CA ASP A 8 -3.30 18.48 -2.15
C ASP A 8 -3.38 16.94 -2.13
N LEU A 9 -2.25 16.26 -2.33
CA LEU A 9 -2.16 14.80 -2.35
C LEU A 9 -2.76 14.22 -1.06
N ALA A 10 -2.50 14.85 0.09
CA ALA A 10 -3.02 14.37 1.36
C ALA A 10 -4.55 14.46 1.41
N ALA A 11 -5.16 15.50 0.81
CA ALA A 11 -6.61 15.58 0.69
C ALA A 11 -7.17 14.50 -0.24
N LEU A 12 -6.52 14.25 -1.38
CA LEU A 12 -6.94 13.23 -2.32
C LEU A 12 -6.88 11.83 -1.70
N VAL A 13 -5.78 11.52 -1.00
CA VAL A 13 -5.60 10.26 -0.27
C VAL A 13 -6.69 10.06 0.78
N ARG A 14 -7.04 11.10 1.55
CA ARG A 14 -8.13 11.04 2.53
C ARG A 14 -9.47 10.77 1.85
N GLN A 15 -9.78 11.51 0.77
CA GLN A 15 -11.04 11.36 0.04
C GLN A 15 -11.19 9.97 -0.58
N THR A 16 -10.16 9.47 -1.26
CA THR A 16 -10.16 8.12 -1.84
C THR A 16 -10.29 7.08 -0.74
N TYR A 17 -9.60 7.25 0.40
CA TYR A 17 -9.68 6.31 1.52
C TYR A 17 -11.08 6.24 2.12
N ASP A 18 -11.72 7.37 2.39
CA ASP A 18 -13.07 7.40 2.96
C ASP A 18 -14.07 6.75 2.00
N THR A 19 -14.01 7.11 0.71
CA THR A 19 -14.88 6.55 -0.34
C THR A 19 -14.67 5.03 -0.51
N ALA A 20 -13.41 4.58 -0.56
CA ALA A 20 -13.08 3.16 -0.71
C ALA A 20 -13.50 2.35 0.52
N LYS A 21 -13.39 2.93 1.71
CA LYS A 21 -13.80 2.29 2.95
C LYS A 21 -15.33 2.20 3.03
N GLU A 22 -16.06 3.26 2.70
CA GLU A 22 -17.53 3.29 2.69
C GLU A 22 -18.13 2.31 1.69
N SER A 23 -17.53 2.19 0.51
CA SER A 23 -17.95 1.22 -0.52
C SER A 23 -17.53 -0.23 -0.23
N GLY A 24 -16.70 -0.46 0.78
CA GLY A 24 -16.15 -1.79 1.10
C GLY A 24 -15.02 -2.27 0.17
N ALA A 25 -14.56 -1.42 -0.76
CA ALA A 25 -13.40 -1.69 -1.61
C ALA A 25 -12.09 -1.75 -0.78
N LEU A 26 -11.99 -0.93 0.26
CA LEU A 26 -10.91 -0.93 1.26
C LEU A 26 -11.40 -1.54 2.57
N LEU A 27 -10.65 -2.52 3.07
CA LEU A 27 -10.93 -3.26 4.30
C LEU A 27 -10.01 -2.76 5.41
N PHE A 28 -10.50 -1.81 6.21
CA PHE A 28 -9.76 -1.32 7.36
C PHE A 28 -9.91 -2.26 8.56
N THR A 29 -8.78 -2.64 9.16
CA THR A 29 -8.76 -3.48 10.36
C THR A 29 -8.35 -2.65 11.58
N PRO A 30 -9.24 -2.45 12.57
CA PRO A 30 -8.89 -1.79 13.81
C PRO A 30 -7.78 -2.54 14.56
N THR A 31 -6.86 -1.79 15.16
CA THR A 31 -5.75 -2.34 15.96
C THR A 31 -5.62 -1.61 17.29
N SER A 32 -5.10 -2.32 18.30
CA SER A 32 -4.65 -1.68 19.54
C SER A 32 -3.13 -1.53 19.51
N LEU A 33 -2.65 -0.30 19.74
CA LEU A 33 -1.23 0.02 19.81
C LEU A 33 -0.74 -0.04 21.25
N HIS A 34 0.32 -0.80 21.48
CA HIS A 34 1.03 -0.88 22.74
C HIS A 34 2.48 -0.49 22.49
N VAL A 35 2.97 0.52 23.20
CA VAL A 35 4.37 0.92 23.13
C VAL A 35 5.12 0.22 24.25
N GLN A 36 6.14 -0.56 23.89
CA GLN A 36 6.99 -1.27 24.84
C GLN A 36 8.43 -0.81 24.68
N GLU A 37 9.04 -0.37 25.76
CA GLU A 37 10.48 -0.09 25.77
C GLU A 37 11.27 -1.35 26.10
N ALA A 38 12.32 -1.63 25.32
CA ALA A 38 13.27 -2.68 25.61
C ALA A 38 14.66 -2.26 25.13
N LYS A 39 15.67 -2.39 25.99
CA LYS A 39 17.07 -2.03 25.70
C LYS A 39 17.23 -0.60 25.16
N GLY A 40 16.43 0.35 25.65
CA GLY A 40 16.47 1.76 25.22
C GLY A 40 15.81 2.04 23.86
N ILE A 41 15.09 1.08 23.29
CA ILE A 41 14.34 1.25 22.04
C ILE A 41 12.85 1.13 22.35
N ALA A 42 12.05 2.08 21.86
CA ALA A 42 10.60 2.03 21.92
C ALA A 42 10.05 1.23 20.73
N PHE A 43 9.33 0.14 21.02
CA PHE A 43 8.68 -0.70 20.03
C PHE A 43 7.18 -0.41 19.97
N GLU A 44 6.67 -0.09 18.79
CA GLU A 44 5.23 -0.05 18.52
C GLU A 44 4.71 -1.46 18.20
N VAL A 45 3.97 -2.06 19.15
CA VAL A 45 3.33 -3.37 18.97
C VAL A 45 1.86 -3.14 18.65
N ARG A 46 1.43 -3.49 17.42
CA ARG A 46 0.03 -3.42 17.00
C ARG A 46 -0.61 -4.79 17.03
N LEU A 47 -1.61 -4.97 17.89
CA LEU A 47 -2.39 -6.19 17.94
C LEU A 47 -3.55 -6.12 16.95
N VAL A 48 -3.60 -7.07 16.01
CA VAL A 48 -4.60 -7.14 14.94
C VAL A 48 -5.44 -8.41 15.11
N GLN A 49 -6.48 -8.35 15.95
CA GLN A 49 -7.27 -9.54 16.31
C GLN A 49 -7.95 -10.20 15.11
N ALA A 50 -8.34 -9.42 14.09
CA ALA A 50 -9.00 -9.94 12.90
C ALA A 50 -8.10 -10.89 12.07
N LEU A 51 -6.77 -10.79 12.18
CA LEU A 51 -5.86 -11.71 11.48
C LEU A 51 -5.94 -13.15 11.99
N LEU A 52 -6.48 -13.38 13.19
CA LEU A 52 -6.74 -14.72 13.72
C LEU A 52 -7.79 -15.46 12.89
N GLN A 53 -8.66 -14.73 12.19
CA GLN A 53 -9.74 -15.30 11.37
C GLN A 53 -9.36 -15.42 9.89
N LYS A 54 -8.06 -15.40 9.54
CA LYS A 54 -7.62 -15.56 8.15
C LYS A 54 -8.32 -16.78 7.52
N PRO A 55 -8.98 -16.63 6.35
CA PRO A 55 -9.44 -17.79 5.63
C PRO A 55 -8.25 -18.72 5.43
N LYS A 56 -8.44 -20.02 5.72
CA LYS A 56 -7.40 -21.03 5.49
C LYS A 56 -6.87 -20.81 4.09
N ALA A 57 -5.54 -20.68 3.96
CA ALA A 57 -4.90 -20.58 2.65
C ALA A 57 -5.55 -21.64 1.73
N PRO A 58 -5.98 -21.27 0.51
CA PRO A 58 -6.51 -22.26 -0.41
C PRO A 58 -5.52 -23.42 -0.46
N LYS A 59 -6.04 -24.65 -0.35
CA LYS A 59 -5.24 -25.87 -0.45
C LYS A 59 -4.32 -25.74 -1.68
N ALA A 60 -3.10 -26.26 -1.56
CA ALA A 60 -2.16 -26.29 -2.67
C ALA A 60 -2.91 -26.70 -3.95
N PRO A 61 -2.79 -25.93 -5.05
CA PRO A 61 -3.60 -26.14 -6.25
C PRO A 61 -3.44 -27.60 -6.67
N THR A 62 -4.56 -28.29 -6.78
CA THR A 62 -4.55 -29.62 -7.40
C THR A 62 -4.33 -29.44 -8.89
N ALA A 63 -3.79 -30.44 -9.59
CA ALA A 63 -3.50 -30.37 -11.03
C ALA A 63 -4.72 -30.08 -11.95
N LYS A 64 -5.90 -29.81 -11.36
CA LYS A 64 -7.13 -29.37 -12.04
C LYS A 64 -7.45 -27.88 -11.86
N ASP A 65 -6.70 -27.12 -11.04
CA ASP A 65 -6.94 -25.70 -10.76
C ASP A 65 -6.14 -24.74 -11.67
N THR A 66 -5.63 -25.22 -12.81
CA THR A 66 -4.67 -24.50 -13.66
C THR A 66 -5.23 -23.42 -14.59
N GLU A 67 -6.49 -22.99 -14.46
CA GLU A 67 -7.11 -22.09 -15.47
C GLU A 67 -7.50 -20.68 -15.00
N ALA A 68 -7.35 -20.31 -13.73
CA ALA A 68 -7.44 -18.90 -13.35
C ALA A 68 -6.02 -18.29 -13.32
N PRO A 69 -5.67 -17.37 -14.24
CA PRO A 69 -4.44 -16.61 -14.11
C PRO A 69 -4.47 -15.92 -12.74
N ARG A 70 -3.40 -16.06 -11.95
CA ARG A 70 -3.20 -15.18 -10.79
C ARG A 70 -3.06 -13.76 -11.34
N THR A 71 -4.17 -13.03 -11.37
CA THR A 71 -4.20 -11.63 -11.81
C THR A 71 -3.35 -10.81 -10.84
N ASN A 72 -2.40 -10.05 -11.37
CA ASN A 72 -1.62 -9.12 -10.58
C ASN A 72 -2.59 -8.10 -9.94
N PRO A 73 -2.68 -8.01 -8.60
CA PRO A 73 -3.64 -7.13 -7.93
C PRO A 73 -3.36 -5.63 -8.18
N PHE A 74 -2.22 -5.30 -8.77
CA PHE A 74 -1.81 -3.93 -9.07
C PHE A 74 -1.99 -3.53 -10.53
N LEU A 75 -2.33 -4.47 -11.44
CA LEU A 75 -2.41 -4.21 -12.88
C LEU A 75 -3.69 -4.78 -13.53
N PRO A 76 -4.59 -3.92 -14.06
CA PRO A 76 -4.70 -2.49 -13.77
C PRO A 76 -5.06 -2.26 -12.29
N PRO A 77 -4.72 -1.10 -11.70
CA PRO A 77 -5.11 -0.80 -10.33
C PRO A 77 -6.63 -0.76 -10.19
N ASP A 78 -7.14 -1.23 -9.05
CA ASP A 78 -8.56 -1.10 -8.71
C ASP A 78 -8.96 0.39 -8.72
N PRO A 79 -9.91 0.82 -9.57
CA PRO A 79 -10.30 2.22 -9.66
C PRO A 79 -10.80 2.81 -8.33
N ALA A 80 -11.33 1.98 -7.43
CA ALA A 80 -11.77 2.42 -6.11
C ALA A 80 -10.62 2.70 -5.14
N LEU A 81 -9.43 2.12 -5.38
CA LEU A 81 -8.23 2.29 -4.56
C LEU A 81 -7.21 3.22 -5.19
N PHE A 82 -7.38 3.54 -6.47
CA PHE A 82 -6.51 4.41 -7.23
C PHE A 82 -6.62 5.87 -6.76
N VAL A 83 -5.48 6.49 -6.44
CA VAL A 83 -5.40 7.88 -5.99
C VAL A 83 -5.06 8.79 -7.16
N MET A 84 -3.90 8.58 -7.77
CA MET A 84 -3.45 9.32 -8.96
C MET A 84 -2.24 8.65 -9.60
N GLU A 85 -1.90 9.06 -10.82
CA GLU A 85 -0.61 8.76 -11.44
C GLU A 85 0.40 9.85 -11.09
N TYR A 86 1.66 9.46 -10.93
CA TYR A 86 2.78 10.38 -10.85
C TYR A 86 3.97 9.77 -11.57
N GLY A 87 4.47 10.43 -12.61
CA GLY A 87 5.53 9.88 -13.46
C GLY A 87 5.12 8.53 -14.08
N ASN A 88 5.94 7.50 -13.83
CA ASN A 88 5.73 6.14 -14.32
C ASN A 88 5.05 5.22 -13.29
N GLU A 89 4.62 5.81 -12.17
CA GLU A 89 4.01 5.08 -11.05
C GLU A 89 2.55 5.48 -10.85
N ASN A 90 1.80 4.56 -10.25
CA ASN A 90 0.46 4.74 -9.74
C ASN A 90 0.53 4.78 -8.21
N LEU A 91 -0.14 5.77 -7.61
CA LEU A 91 -0.37 5.83 -6.18
C LEU A 91 -1.70 5.14 -5.88
N VAL A 92 -1.67 4.09 -5.07
CA VAL A 92 -2.83 3.23 -4.78
C VAL A 92 -2.93 2.99 -3.28
N LEU A 93 -4.14 2.98 -2.74
CA LEU A 93 -4.37 2.60 -1.34
C LEU A 93 -4.24 1.10 -1.15
N ASN A 94 -3.62 0.69 -0.04
CA ASN A 94 -3.61 -0.70 0.36
C ASN A 94 -5.03 -1.17 0.73
N LYS A 95 -5.53 -2.16 0.00
CA LYS A 95 -6.85 -2.78 0.20
C LYS A 95 -7.04 -3.34 1.62
N TYR A 96 -6.02 -3.96 2.18
CA TYR A 96 -6.06 -4.59 3.51
C TYR A 96 -5.35 -3.69 4.52
N CYS A 97 -6.04 -2.61 4.86
CA CYS A 97 -5.45 -1.47 5.53
C CYS A 97 -5.43 -1.66 7.06
N VAL A 98 -4.24 -1.70 7.64
CA VAL A 98 -4.05 -1.76 9.11
C VAL A 98 -3.72 -0.37 9.68
N SER A 99 -2.95 0.42 8.93
CA SER A 99 -2.64 1.81 9.23
C SER A 99 -3.43 2.69 8.28
N PRO A 100 -4.26 3.65 8.75
CA PRO A 100 -5.02 4.52 7.86
C PRO A 100 -4.13 5.19 6.82
N TYR A 101 -4.68 5.39 5.62
CA TYR A 101 -4.01 6.09 4.51
C TYR A 101 -2.71 5.41 4.02
N HIS A 102 -2.56 4.10 4.25
CA HIS A 102 -1.42 3.33 3.75
C HIS A 102 -1.41 3.30 2.21
N LEU A 103 -0.46 4.02 1.63
CA LEU A 103 -0.23 4.12 0.19
C LEU A 103 0.82 3.13 -0.30
N LEU A 104 0.61 2.66 -1.52
CA LEU A 104 1.53 1.89 -2.32
C LEU A 104 1.93 2.72 -3.53
N ILE A 105 3.22 2.73 -3.85
CA ILE A 105 3.77 3.29 -5.09
C ILE A 105 4.04 2.09 -5.99
N VAL A 106 3.29 2.00 -7.09
CA VAL A 106 3.30 0.81 -7.97
C VAL A 106 3.69 1.22 -9.39
N THR A 107 4.59 0.49 -10.02
CA THR A 107 4.90 0.64 -11.44
C THR A 107 3.67 0.41 -12.32
N LYS A 108 3.55 1.17 -13.41
CA LYS A 108 2.47 1.00 -14.42
C LYS A 108 2.60 -0.30 -15.23
N GLU A 109 3.82 -0.81 -15.34
CA GLU A 109 4.13 -2.09 -15.96
C GLU A 109 4.62 -3.07 -14.90
N TYR A 110 4.57 -4.38 -15.21
CA TYR A 110 5.04 -5.39 -14.27
C TYR A 110 6.55 -5.32 -14.12
N GLU A 111 7.00 -5.14 -12.89
CA GLU A 111 8.40 -5.27 -12.50
C GLU A 111 8.55 -6.29 -11.34
N PRO A 112 9.60 -7.12 -11.31
CA PRO A 112 9.82 -8.04 -10.20
C PRO A 112 10.10 -7.29 -8.88
N GLN A 113 9.40 -7.65 -7.80
CA GLN A 113 9.62 -7.06 -6.46
C GLN A 113 11.05 -7.23 -5.91
N GLY A 114 11.82 -8.19 -6.44
CA GLY A 114 13.23 -8.38 -6.08
C GLY A 114 14.21 -7.52 -6.89
N ALA A 115 13.72 -6.70 -7.83
CA ALA A 115 14.54 -5.74 -8.55
C ALA A 115 15.07 -4.65 -7.61
N LEU A 116 16.12 -3.95 -8.05
CA LEU A 116 16.64 -2.81 -7.29
C LEU A 116 15.72 -1.60 -7.49
N LEU A 117 15.47 -0.87 -6.41
CA LEU A 117 14.77 0.41 -6.47
C LEU A 117 15.54 1.39 -7.38
N LEU A 118 14.88 1.88 -8.42
CA LEU A 118 15.47 2.81 -9.39
C LEU A 118 15.51 4.24 -8.84
N PRO A 119 16.45 5.09 -9.30
CA PRO A 119 16.50 6.49 -8.90
C PRO A 119 15.20 7.26 -9.16
N SER A 120 14.49 6.97 -10.26
CA SER A 120 13.20 7.58 -10.58
C SER A 120 12.11 7.19 -9.58
N GLU A 121 12.06 5.92 -9.18
CA GLU A 121 11.08 5.41 -8.20
C GLU A 121 11.32 6.04 -6.82
N PHE A 122 12.59 6.16 -6.42
CA PHE A 122 12.97 6.85 -5.20
C PHE A 122 12.62 8.35 -5.25
N GLN A 123 12.79 9.00 -6.40
CA GLN A 123 12.37 10.39 -6.59
C GLN A 123 10.85 10.55 -6.43
N THR A 124 10.05 9.64 -6.99
CA THR A 124 8.60 9.61 -6.77
C THR A 124 8.27 9.49 -5.27
N ALA A 125 8.96 8.60 -4.55
CA ALA A 125 8.76 8.46 -3.11
C ALA A 125 9.14 9.74 -2.32
N CYS A 126 10.24 10.41 -2.67
CA CYS A 126 10.61 11.70 -2.10
C CYS A 126 9.55 12.78 -2.35
N TRP A 127 9.04 12.86 -3.58
CA TRP A 127 7.97 13.80 -3.91
C TRP A 127 6.71 13.54 -3.09
N VAL A 128 6.30 12.27 -2.93
CA VAL A 128 5.18 11.90 -2.05
C VAL A 128 5.43 12.41 -0.63
N PHE A 129 6.62 12.19 -0.07
CA PHE A 129 6.96 12.68 1.28
C PHE A 129 6.80 14.19 1.42
N GLU A 130 7.22 14.97 0.42
CA GLU A 130 7.08 16.43 0.43
C GLU A 130 5.62 16.90 0.41
N GLN A 131 4.72 16.11 -0.17
CA GLN A 131 3.30 16.45 -0.21
C GLN A 131 2.55 16.09 1.09
N MET A 132 3.12 15.22 1.93
CA MET A 132 2.40 14.69 3.08
C MET A 132 2.71 15.50 4.36
N PRO A 133 1.68 16.00 5.09
CA PRO A 133 1.88 16.93 6.20
C PRO A 133 2.30 16.28 7.53
N GLN A 134 2.37 14.95 7.59
CA GLN A 134 2.65 14.19 8.81
C GLN A 134 3.91 13.35 8.66
N LYS A 135 4.33 12.65 9.72
CA LYS A 135 5.44 11.70 9.64
C LYS A 135 4.97 10.44 8.91
N TYR A 136 5.68 10.07 7.85
CA TYR A 136 5.47 8.82 7.11
C TYR A 136 6.72 7.95 7.18
N LEU A 137 6.52 6.65 6.96
CA LEU A 137 7.57 5.67 6.77
C LEU A 137 7.45 5.12 5.34
N LEU A 138 8.56 5.15 4.61
CA LEU A 138 8.72 4.42 3.36
C LEU A 138 9.48 3.13 3.67
N PHE A 139 9.05 2.02 3.09
CA PHE A 139 9.81 0.79 3.09
C PHE A 139 9.67 0.10 1.73
N TYR A 140 10.69 -0.65 1.35
CA TYR A 140 10.71 -1.47 0.14
C TYR A 140 11.25 -2.85 0.50
N ASN A 141 10.39 -3.86 0.44
CA ASN A 141 10.72 -5.23 0.81
C ASN A 141 11.16 -5.97 -0.46
N ALA A 142 12.47 -6.18 -0.63
CA ALA A 142 13.05 -6.78 -1.83
C ALA A 142 13.51 -8.22 -1.59
N GLY A 143 12.93 -9.15 -2.36
CA GLY A 143 13.33 -10.56 -2.36
C GLY A 143 12.55 -11.45 -1.38
N PRO A 144 12.83 -12.76 -1.35
CA PRO A 144 12.00 -13.75 -0.66
C PRO A 144 12.16 -13.77 0.87
N LEU A 145 13.18 -13.11 1.42
CA LEU A 145 13.47 -13.09 2.86
C LEU A 145 13.16 -11.73 3.52
N SER A 146 12.70 -10.74 2.75
CA SER A 146 12.35 -9.40 3.22
C SER A 146 10.97 -9.35 3.85
#